data_AF-M1DUY8-F1
#
_entry.id   AF-M1DUY8-F1
#
_cell.length_a   1.000
_cell.length_b   1.000
_cell.length_c   1.000
_cell.angle_alpha   90.00
_cell.angle_beta   90.00
_cell.angle_gamma   90.00
#
_symmetry.space_group_name_H-M   'P 1'
#
loop_
_entity.id
_entity.type
_entity.pdbx_description
1 polymer ?
#
loop_
_entity_poly.entity_id
_entity_poly.type
_entity_poly.pdbx_seq_one_letter_code
_entity_poly.pdbx_strand_id
1 'polypeptide(L)'
;MGMSSSTREHMEFPPLEVMMFRDRILTFKQLEGEWIHEVWARFKSHVIRFPTHEIPDIVFLDCFYKSLGPRNKALADRLIPGGITHHLYAIAAHIFDHMAEANQELEKDFMLAALMTHMDELVKNIVEIEVQCKRKVIYVPPHERRKPKDNEGKRVEEMLSIILNKVSEHDRVLEKVKENIKLMKQMINSHSRSIQLLENLTGHVMPHLYPAKRRGLPYDVLANPKSEV
;
A
#
# COMPACT_ATOMS: atom_id res chain seq x y z
N MET A 1 -25.05 36.43 33.54
CA MET A 1 -24.49 35.38 34.42
C MET A 1 -25.37 34.15 34.21
N GLY A 2 -25.01 33.13 33.42
CA GLY A 2 -23.79 32.31 33.47
C GLY A 2 -23.96 31.31 34.63
N MET A 3 -24.02 29.99 34.48
CA MET A 3 -23.58 29.08 33.43
C MET A 3 -24.43 27.81 33.43
N SER A 4 -24.79 27.28 32.25
CA SER A 4 -25.26 25.90 32.09
C SER A 4 -24.10 24.94 32.28
N SER A 5 -24.20 24.03 33.25
CA SER A 5 -23.34 22.86 33.33
C SER A 5 -23.79 21.83 32.30
N SER A 6 -23.17 21.88 31.13
CA SER A 6 -23.25 20.83 30.11
C SER A 6 -22.45 19.62 30.62
N THR A 7 -23.14 18.57 31.07
CA THR A 7 -22.55 17.25 31.25
C THR A 7 -22.22 16.69 29.87
N ARG A 8 -20.98 16.97 29.46
CA ARG A 8 -20.32 16.38 28.31
C ARG A 8 -20.21 14.88 28.55
N GLU A 9 -20.91 14.10 27.74
CA GLU A 9 -20.77 12.64 27.74
C GLU A 9 -19.30 12.30 27.49
N HIS A 10 -18.62 11.81 28.54
CA HIS A 10 -17.36 11.12 28.41
C HIS A 10 -17.66 9.79 27.71
N MET A 11 -17.35 9.70 26.42
CA MET A 11 -17.13 8.40 25.78
C MET A 11 -15.84 7.84 26.37
N GLU A 12 -15.98 7.10 27.47
CA GLU A 12 -14.91 6.34 28.09
C GLU A 12 -14.58 5.17 27.15
N PHE A 13 -13.42 5.24 26.48
CA PHE A 13 -12.91 4.13 25.69
C PHE A 13 -12.76 2.90 26.57
N PRO A 14 -13.09 1.68 26.10
CA PRO A 14 -12.87 0.47 26.88
C PRO A 14 -11.39 0.41 27.31
N PRO A 15 -11.08 0.19 28.59
CA PRO A 15 -9.70 0.10 29.08
C PRO A 15 -8.83 -0.89 28.28
N LEU A 16 -9.45 -1.90 27.69
CA LEU A 16 -8.84 -2.87 26.77
C LEU A 16 -8.30 -2.25 25.49
N GLU A 17 -9.00 -1.29 24.87
CA GLU A 17 -8.54 -0.66 23.61
C GLU A 17 -7.33 0.24 23.86
N VAL A 18 -7.36 1.02 24.95
CA VAL A 18 -6.22 1.84 25.40
C VAL A 18 -5.04 0.96 25.80
N MET A 19 -5.30 -0.17 26.46
CA MET A 19 -4.27 -1.14 26.84
C MET A 19 -3.65 -1.83 25.62
N MET A 20 -4.46 -2.27 24.65
CA MET A 20 -3.99 -2.86 23.39
C MET A 20 -3.23 -1.85 22.52
N PHE A 21 -3.62 -0.58 22.55
CA PHE A 21 -2.90 0.49 21.86
C PHE A 21 -1.51 0.72 22.47
N ARG A 22 -1.44 0.82 23.80
CA ARG A 22 -0.18 0.96 24.53
C ARG A 22 0.76 -0.21 24.24
N ASP A 23 0.27 -1.44 24.28
CA ASP A 23 1.09 -2.62 23.98
C ASP A 23 1.64 -2.58 22.55
N ARG A 24 0.81 -2.26 21.55
CA ARG A 24 1.22 -2.24 20.14
C ARG A 24 2.19 -1.11 19.77
N ILE A 25 2.05 0.07 20.37
CA ILE A 25 3.03 1.16 20.19
C ILE A 25 4.34 0.86 20.90
N LEU A 26 4.28 0.34 22.14
CA LEU A 26 5.49 0.06 22.91
C LEU A 26 6.28 -1.14 22.36
N THR A 27 5.60 -2.05 21.67
CA THR A 27 6.24 -3.20 20.98
C THR A 27 6.67 -2.86 19.55
N PHE A 28 6.34 -1.67 19.03
CA PHE A 28 6.78 -1.25 17.71
C PHE A 28 8.31 -1.20 17.65
N LYS A 29 8.88 -1.85 16.65
CA LYS A 29 10.32 -1.90 16.37
C LYS A 29 10.55 -1.82 14.88
N GLN A 30 11.64 -1.17 14.47
CA GLN A 30 12.16 -1.28 13.12
C GLN A 30 12.52 -2.73 12.82
N LEU A 31 12.08 -3.25 11.67
CA LEU A 31 12.40 -4.59 11.21
C LEU A 31 13.81 -4.60 10.59
N GLU A 32 14.40 -5.79 10.50
CA GLU A 32 15.70 -5.96 9.85
C GLU A 32 15.60 -5.64 8.35
N GLY A 33 16.50 -4.80 7.86
CA GLY A 33 16.51 -4.35 6.47
C GLY A 33 15.54 -3.22 6.13
N GLU A 34 14.65 -2.81 7.05
CA GLU A 34 13.74 -1.68 6.80
C GLU A 34 14.50 -0.36 6.66
N TRP A 35 14.17 0.38 5.60
CA TRP A 35 14.61 1.74 5.37
C TRP A 35 13.85 2.72 6.29
N ILE A 36 14.40 3.92 6.51
CA ILE A 36 13.80 4.85 7.49
C ILE A 36 12.43 5.37 7.02
N HIS A 37 12.25 5.51 5.71
CA HIS A 37 11.00 5.94 5.12
C HIS A 37 9.89 4.89 5.27
N GLU A 38 10.24 3.60 5.23
CA GLU A 38 9.32 2.49 5.43
C GLU A 38 8.85 2.42 6.90
N VAL A 39 9.79 2.47 7.85
CA VAL A 39 9.44 2.41 9.28
C VAL A 39 8.66 3.66 9.71
N TRP A 40 8.99 4.83 9.19
CA TRP A 40 8.27 6.07 9.48
C TRP A 40 6.84 6.06 8.93
N ALA A 41 6.65 5.58 7.70
CA ALA A 41 5.31 5.39 7.12
C ALA A 41 4.48 4.37 7.90
N ARG A 42 5.09 3.23 8.29
CA ARG A 42 4.45 2.18 9.09
C ARG A 42 4.04 2.71 10.46
N PHE A 43 4.88 3.52 11.10
CA PHE A 43 4.57 4.18 12.36
C PHE A 43 3.40 5.16 12.24
N LYS A 44 3.42 6.07 11.25
CA LYS A 44 2.33 7.03 11.00
C LYS A 44 0.99 6.31 10.74
N SER A 45 1.01 5.23 9.94
CA SER A 45 -0.17 4.39 9.71
C SER A 45 -0.69 3.75 11.00
N HIS A 46 0.22 3.32 11.88
CA HIS A 46 -0.14 2.73 13.16
C HIS A 46 -0.82 3.75 14.09
N VAL A 47 -0.31 4.98 14.16
CA VAL A 47 -0.89 6.06 14.98
C VAL A 47 -2.27 6.48 14.47
N ILE A 48 -2.48 6.59 13.15
CA ILE A 48 -3.78 6.97 12.56
C ILE A 48 -4.88 5.95 12.90
N ARG A 49 -4.54 4.66 13.01
CA ARG A 49 -5.52 3.59 13.28
C ARG A 49 -6.05 3.58 14.72
N PHE A 50 -5.41 4.32 15.62
CA PHE A 50 -5.75 4.37 17.04
C PHE A 50 -5.67 5.82 17.55
N PRO A 51 -6.65 6.66 17.20
CA PRO A 51 -6.68 8.03 17.66
C PRO A 51 -7.01 8.07 19.15
N THR A 52 -6.00 8.04 20.03
CA THR A 52 -6.18 8.35 21.45
C THR A 52 -6.10 9.86 21.63
N HIS A 53 -7.23 10.50 21.86
CA HIS A 53 -7.35 11.96 22.03
C HIS A 53 -6.61 12.49 23.27
N GLU A 54 -6.06 11.59 24.09
CA GLU A 54 -5.44 11.88 25.38
C GLU A 54 -3.93 11.63 25.41
N ILE A 55 -3.30 11.16 24.32
CA ILE A 55 -1.85 10.91 24.30
C ILE A 55 -1.12 12.11 23.68
N PRO A 56 -0.22 12.77 24.42
CA PRO A 56 0.54 13.89 23.89
C PRO A 56 1.46 13.47 22.73
N ASP A 57 1.56 14.31 21.71
CA ASP A 57 2.33 14.02 20.50
C ASP A 57 3.82 13.68 20.77
N ILE A 58 4.38 14.26 21.84
CA ILE A 58 5.75 13.98 22.30
C ILE A 58 5.96 12.50 22.68
N VAL A 59 4.92 11.83 23.18
CA VAL A 59 4.96 10.41 23.55
C VAL A 59 5.05 9.54 22.31
N PHE A 60 4.39 9.92 21.21
CA PHE A 60 4.50 9.22 19.93
C PHE A 60 5.91 9.31 19.36
N LEU A 61 6.52 10.49 19.37
CA LEU A 61 7.90 10.65 18.89
C LEU A 61 8.91 9.87 19.74
N ASP A 62 8.76 9.89 21.07
CA ASP A 62 9.62 9.13 21.97
C ASP A 62 9.49 7.61 21.71
N CYS A 63 8.28 7.12 21.48
CA CYS A 63 8.06 5.72 21.11
C CYS A 63 8.70 5.39 19.74
N PHE A 64 8.51 6.25 18.74
CA PHE A 64 9.15 6.07 17.44
C PHE A 64 10.67 6.03 17.56
N TYR A 65 11.28 6.99 18.26
CA TYR A 65 12.73 7.05 18.44
C TYR A 65 13.28 5.83 19.19
N LYS A 66 12.57 5.33 20.21
CA LYS A 66 12.93 4.08 20.92
C LYS A 66 12.85 2.85 20.01
N SER A 67 11.99 2.88 19.01
CA SER A 67 11.80 1.79 18.05
C SER A 67 12.87 1.72 16.96
N LEU A 68 13.62 2.81 16.74
CA LEU A 68 14.63 2.90 15.69
C LEU A 68 15.83 1.99 15.98
N GLY A 69 16.35 1.37 14.92
CA GLY A 69 17.61 0.65 14.94
C GLY A 69 18.80 1.59 15.20
N PRO A 70 19.97 1.05 15.60
CA PRO A 70 21.13 1.85 16.03
C PRO A 70 21.60 2.87 14.99
N ARG A 71 21.59 2.51 13.70
CA ARG A 71 22.00 3.40 12.61
C ARG A 71 21.11 4.63 12.49
N ASN A 72 19.79 4.42 12.46
CA ASN A 72 18.82 5.50 12.30
C ASN A 72 18.74 6.37 13.55
N LYS A 73 18.93 5.76 14.72
CA LYS A 73 19.02 6.46 16.00
C LYS A 73 20.22 7.42 16.04
N ALA A 74 21.40 6.95 15.63
CA ALA A 74 22.60 7.78 15.56
C ALA A 74 22.45 8.95 14.55
N LEU A 75 21.71 8.75 13.46
CA LEU A 75 21.42 9.83 12.51
C LEU A 75 20.44 10.85 13.12
N ALA A 76 19.39 10.38 13.80
CA ALA A 76 18.45 11.26 14.48
C ALA A 76 19.12 12.10 15.59
N ASP A 77 20.05 11.52 16.36
CA ASP A 77 20.80 12.22 17.41
C ASP A 77 21.66 13.37 16.86
N ARG A 78 22.18 13.21 15.64
CA ARG A 78 22.96 14.26 14.95
C ARG A 78 22.08 15.40 14.43
N LEU A 79 20.85 15.08 14.02
CA LEU A 79 19.91 16.04 13.44
C LEU A 79 19.05 16.74 14.48
N ILE A 80 18.88 16.15 15.67
CA ILE A 80 18.13 16.70 16.80
C ILE A 80 19.09 16.91 17.98
N PRO A 81 20.00 17.90 17.91
CA PRO A 81 20.95 18.16 18.98
C PRO A 81 20.20 18.63 20.24
N GLY A 82 20.33 17.88 21.34
CA GLY A 82 19.58 18.12 22.58
C GLY A 82 18.35 17.21 22.77
N GLY A 83 18.06 16.31 21.82
CA GLY A 83 17.04 15.28 21.98
C GLY A 83 15.61 15.75 21.72
N ILE A 84 14.72 14.78 21.56
CA ILE A 84 13.31 14.98 21.18
C ILE A 84 12.53 15.68 22.30
N THR A 85 12.94 15.53 23.55
CA THR A 85 12.28 16.09 24.74
C THR A 85 12.34 17.62 24.82
N HIS A 86 13.26 18.26 24.09
CA HIS A 86 13.48 19.71 24.12
C HIS A 86 12.94 20.44 22.88
N HIS A 87 12.48 19.71 21.86
CA HIS A 87 11.98 20.28 20.61
C HIS A 87 10.46 20.15 20.54
N LEU A 88 9.80 21.18 19.97
CA LEU A 88 8.37 21.09 19.66
C LEU A 88 8.14 19.89 18.74
N TYR A 89 7.08 19.11 19.00
CA TYR A 89 6.71 17.93 18.21
C TYR A 89 6.80 18.19 16.69
N ALA A 90 6.32 19.35 16.25
CA ALA A 90 6.35 19.77 14.85
C ALA A 90 7.75 19.77 14.23
N ILE A 91 8.78 20.17 15.00
CA ILE A 91 10.16 20.26 14.52
C ILE A 91 10.76 18.85 14.35
N ALA A 92 10.58 17.98 15.35
CA ALA A 92 11.10 16.62 15.31
C ALA A 92 10.39 15.76 14.24
N ALA A 93 9.06 15.89 14.10
CA ALA A 93 8.32 15.22 13.04
C ALA A 93 8.80 15.64 11.64
N HIS A 94 9.01 16.94 11.42
CA HIS A 94 9.54 17.48 10.17
C HIS A 94 10.94 16.96 9.85
N ILE A 95 11.81 16.80 10.86
CA ILE A 95 13.13 16.19 10.68
C ILE A 95 13.00 14.72 10.24
N PHE A 96 12.09 13.96 10.83
CA PHE A 96 11.85 12.57 10.41
C PHE A 96 11.25 12.47 9.00
N ASP A 97 10.36 13.39 8.62
CA ASP A 97 9.86 13.47 7.24
C ASP A 97 11.01 13.71 6.25
N HIS A 98 11.90 14.68 6.51
CA HIS A 98 13.07 14.91 5.66
C HIS A 98 14.06 13.74 5.63
N MET A 99 14.29 13.07 6.76
CA MET A 99 15.10 11.85 6.78
C MET A 99 14.49 10.77 5.90
N ALA A 100 13.18 10.59 5.95
CA ALA A 100 12.46 9.64 5.10
C ALA A 100 12.58 10.00 3.61
N GLU A 101 12.36 11.26 3.25
CA GLU A 101 12.49 11.75 1.87
C GLU A 101 13.89 11.51 1.30
N ALA A 102 14.94 11.98 1.99
CA ALA A 102 16.32 11.82 1.53
C ALA A 102 16.73 10.34 1.43
N ASN A 103 16.20 9.50 2.32
CA ASN A 103 16.48 8.07 2.31
C ASN A 103 15.79 7.35 1.15
N GLN A 104 14.59 7.78 0.77
CA GLN A 104 13.87 7.26 -0.38
C GLN A 104 14.55 7.66 -1.70
N GLU A 105 15.12 8.86 -1.78
CA GLU A 105 15.95 9.28 -2.93
C GLU A 105 17.21 8.42 -3.04
N LEU A 106 17.92 8.23 -1.93
CA LEU A 106 19.11 7.37 -1.89
C LEU A 106 18.82 5.94 -2.35
N GLU A 107 17.71 5.35 -1.91
CA GLU A 107 17.31 4.00 -2.35
C GLU A 107 17.06 3.95 -3.87
N LYS A 108 16.36 4.94 -4.43
CA LYS A 108 16.15 5.05 -5.87
C LYS A 108 17.47 5.15 -6.63
N ASP A 109 18.43 5.93 -6.12
CA ASP A 109 19.76 6.06 -6.72
C ASP A 109 20.53 4.73 -6.69
N PHE A 110 20.46 3.97 -5.59
CA PHE A 110 21.04 2.62 -5.52
C PHE A 110 20.41 1.66 -6.53
N MET A 111 19.08 1.68 -6.66
CA MET A 111 18.35 0.88 -7.63
C MET A 111 18.72 1.26 -9.07
N LEU A 112 18.87 2.56 -9.34
CA LEU A 112 19.29 3.07 -10.65
C LEU A 112 20.72 2.62 -10.97
N ALA A 113 21.66 2.71 -10.03
CA ALA A 113 23.04 2.26 -10.21
C ALA A 113 23.12 0.75 -10.47
N ALA A 114 22.32 -0.05 -9.76
CA ALA A 114 22.23 -1.50 -10.00
C ALA A 114 21.71 -1.81 -11.41
N LEU A 115 20.68 -1.09 -11.86
CA LEU A 115 20.15 -1.22 -13.22
C LEU A 115 21.18 -0.83 -14.29
N MET A 116 21.91 0.26 -14.08
CA MET A 116 22.99 0.69 -14.98
C MET A 116 24.09 -0.38 -15.08
N THR A 117 24.49 -0.96 -13.96
CA THR A 117 25.48 -2.05 -13.93
C THR A 117 25.01 -3.26 -14.76
N HIS A 118 23.72 -3.60 -14.67
CA HIS A 118 23.14 -4.70 -15.45
C HIS A 118 23.11 -4.38 -16.95
N MET A 119 22.85 -3.13 -17.32
CA MET A 119 22.90 -2.67 -18.71
C MET A 119 24.32 -2.73 -19.28
N ASP A 120 25.33 -2.34 -18.51
CA ASP A 120 26.74 -2.41 -18.93
C ASP A 120 27.18 -3.86 -19.21
N GLU A 121 26.78 -4.80 -18.35
CA GLU A 121 27.07 -6.23 -18.57
C GLU A 121 26.33 -6.76 -19.82
N LEU A 122 25.10 -6.33 -20.07
CA LEU A 122 24.37 -6.68 -21.30
C LEU A 122 25.06 -6.14 -22.56
N VAL A 123 25.52 -4.89 -22.53
CA VAL A 123 26.27 -4.28 -23.64
C VAL A 123 27.55 -5.08 -23.91
N LYS A 124 28.28 -5.45 -22.87
CA LYS A 124 29.48 -6.29 -22.98
C LYS A 124 29.19 -7.65 -23.61
N ASN A 125 28.11 -8.32 -23.20
CA ASN A 125 27.69 -9.59 -23.78
C ASN A 125 27.33 -9.46 -25.28
N ILE A 126 26.67 -8.38 -25.69
CA ILE A 126 26.35 -8.12 -27.10
C ILE A 126 27.62 -7.95 -27.93
N VAL A 127 28.60 -7.16 -27.45
CA VAL A 127 29.88 -6.96 -28.13
C VAL A 127 30.64 -8.27 -28.26
N GLU A 128 30.65 -9.11 -27.22
CA GLU A 128 31.29 -10.42 -27.27
C GLU A 128 30.62 -11.33 -28.31
N ILE A 129 29.29 -11.38 -28.36
CA ILE A 129 28.55 -12.12 -29.38
C ILE A 129 28.87 -11.60 -30.79
N GLU A 130 28.95 -10.27 -30.98
CA GLU A 130 29.29 -9.67 -32.28
C GLU A 130 30.70 -10.09 -32.74
N VAL A 131 31.68 -10.07 -31.84
CA VAL A 131 33.06 -10.53 -32.13
C VAL A 131 33.07 -12.02 -32.48
N GLN A 132 32.30 -12.83 -31.76
CA GLN A 132 32.17 -14.27 -32.05
C GLN A 132 31.52 -14.51 -33.42
N CYS A 133 30.51 -13.71 -33.80
CA CYS A 133 29.91 -13.75 -35.13
C CYS A 133 30.94 -13.39 -36.22
N LYS A 134 31.73 -12.32 -36.03
CA LYS A 134 32.77 -11.89 -36.99
C LYS A 134 33.90 -12.92 -37.14
N ARG A 135 34.35 -13.54 -36.04
CA ARG A 135 35.40 -14.58 -36.06
C ARG A 135 34.94 -15.88 -36.73
N LYS A 136 33.63 -16.16 -36.74
CA LYS A 136 33.02 -17.31 -37.44
C LYS A 136 32.64 -17.03 -38.89
N VAL A 137 32.82 -15.80 -39.40
CA VAL A 137 32.81 -15.52 -40.84
C VAL A 137 34.14 -16.00 -41.45
N ILE A 138 34.32 -17.32 -41.50
CA ILE A 138 35.31 -17.93 -42.39
C ILE A 138 34.86 -17.58 -43.80
N TYR A 139 35.70 -16.86 -44.55
CA TYR A 139 35.52 -16.62 -45.98
C TYR A 139 35.23 -17.95 -46.68
N VAL A 140 34.03 -18.09 -47.24
CA VAL A 140 33.68 -19.21 -48.12
C VAL A 140 34.02 -18.75 -49.55
N PRO A 141 35.01 -19.35 -50.22
CA PRO A 141 35.34 -19.01 -51.59
C PRO A 141 34.13 -19.25 -52.50
N PRO A 142 33.85 -18.41 -53.52
CA PRO A 142 32.64 -18.51 -54.35
C PRO A 142 32.41 -19.87 -55.02
N HIS A 143 33.45 -20.70 -55.09
CA HIS A 143 33.50 -21.98 -55.79
C HIS A 143 33.17 -23.19 -54.90
N GLU A 144 33.01 -23.02 -53.58
CA GLU A 144 32.58 -24.09 -52.66
C GLU A 144 31.15 -23.94 -52.17
N ARG A 145 30.27 -23.34 -52.99
CA ARG A 145 28.82 -23.56 -52.85
C ARG A 145 28.49 -25.01 -53.21
N ARG A 146 28.90 -25.96 -52.37
CA ARG A 146 28.08 -27.15 -52.14
C ARG A 146 26.76 -26.60 -51.63
N LYS A 147 25.72 -26.74 -52.46
CA LYS A 147 24.34 -26.54 -52.02
C LYS A 147 24.21 -27.26 -50.67
N PRO A 148 23.87 -26.56 -49.56
CA PRO A 148 23.56 -27.26 -48.33
C PRO A 148 22.43 -28.21 -48.69
N LYS A 149 22.58 -29.50 -48.34
CA LYS A 149 21.53 -30.47 -48.61
C LYS A 149 20.22 -29.87 -48.08
N ASP A 150 19.23 -29.77 -48.95
CA ASP A 150 17.96 -29.08 -48.73
C ASP A 150 17.10 -29.68 -47.59
N ASN A 151 17.68 -30.51 -46.72
CA ASN A 151 17.02 -31.24 -45.64
C ASN A 151 17.12 -30.54 -44.26
N GLU A 152 18.21 -29.84 -43.95
CA GLU A 152 18.34 -29.09 -42.68
C GLU A 152 17.47 -27.84 -42.65
N GLY A 153 17.47 -27.05 -43.73
CA GLY A 153 16.60 -25.88 -43.87
C GLY A 153 15.12 -26.24 -43.77
N LYS A 154 14.70 -27.33 -44.43
CA LYS A 154 13.34 -27.87 -44.33
C LYS A 154 12.98 -28.30 -42.91
N ARG A 155 13.91 -28.90 -42.17
CA ARG A 155 13.67 -29.32 -40.77
C ARG A 155 13.45 -28.13 -39.84
N VAL A 156 14.21 -27.05 -40.04
CA VAL A 156 14.04 -25.80 -39.27
C VAL A 156 12.73 -25.11 -39.65
N GLU A 157 12.39 -25.06 -40.94
CA GLU A 157 11.15 -24.49 -41.45
C GLU A 157 9.90 -25.23 -40.94
N GLU A 158 9.92 -26.56 -40.91
CA GLU A 158 8.86 -27.39 -40.29
C GLU A 158 8.74 -27.11 -38.79
N MET A 159 9.87 -27.02 -38.08
CA MET A 159 9.87 -26.79 -36.63
C MET A 159 9.37 -25.38 -36.27
N LEU A 160 9.73 -24.38 -37.06
CA LEU A 160 9.20 -23.01 -36.95
C LEU A 160 7.71 -22.95 -37.27
N SER A 161 7.25 -23.70 -38.27
CA SER A 161 5.83 -23.78 -38.63
C SER A 161 4.97 -24.38 -37.51
N ILE A 162 5.48 -25.42 -36.83
CA ILE A 162 4.83 -26.01 -35.65
C ILE A 162 4.75 -25.01 -34.50
N ILE A 163 5.84 -24.29 -34.22
CA ILE A 163 5.87 -23.28 -33.15
C ILE A 163 4.89 -22.16 -33.46
N LEU A 164 4.90 -21.64 -34.69
CA LEU A 164 4.02 -20.55 -35.10
C LEU A 164 2.54 -20.94 -35.01
N ASN A 165 2.19 -22.15 -35.44
CA ASN A 165 0.82 -22.64 -35.33
C ASN A 165 0.38 -22.75 -33.87
N LYS A 166 1.23 -23.29 -32.99
CA LYS A 166 0.95 -23.36 -31.55
C LYS A 166 0.77 -21.97 -30.94
N VAL A 167 1.62 -20.99 -31.28
CA VAL A 167 1.49 -19.62 -30.77
C VAL A 167 0.17 -18.99 -31.22
N SER A 168 -0.18 -19.15 -32.51
CA SER A 168 -1.46 -18.67 -33.07
C SER A 168 -2.69 -19.28 -32.37
N GLU A 169 -2.64 -20.57 -32.02
CA GLU A 169 -3.72 -21.21 -31.27
C GLU A 169 -3.89 -20.62 -29.86
N HIS A 170 -2.79 -20.32 -29.16
CA HIS A 170 -2.84 -19.68 -27.84
C HIS A 170 -3.38 -18.25 -27.94
N ASP A 171 -2.98 -17.47 -28.95
CA ASP A 171 -3.51 -16.13 -29.19
C ASP A 171 -5.03 -16.14 -29.39
N ARG A 172 -5.55 -17.15 -30.11
CA ARG A 172 -7.00 -17.32 -30.27
C ARG A 172 -7.71 -17.59 -28.95
N VAL A 173 -7.11 -18.38 -28.06
CA VAL A 173 -7.67 -18.62 -26.72
C VAL A 173 -7.60 -17.36 -25.87
N LEU A 174 -6.50 -16.61 -25.96
CA LEU A 174 -6.30 -15.36 -25.24
C LEU A 174 -7.36 -14.31 -25.60
N GLU A 175 -7.69 -14.14 -26.88
CA GLU A 175 -8.74 -13.19 -27.30
C GLU A 175 -10.12 -13.58 -26.76
N LYS A 176 -10.44 -14.87 -26.68
CA LYS A 176 -11.70 -15.33 -26.03
C LYS A 176 -11.73 -15.00 -24.53
N VAL A 177 -10.62 -15.19 -23.82
CA VAL A 177 -10.52 -14.84 -22.40
C VAL A 177 -10.70 -13.34 -22.21
N LYS A 178 -10.12 -12.52 -23.08
CA LYS A 178 -10.25 -11.06 -23.07
C LYS A 178 -11.70 -10.60 -23.32
N GLU A 179 -12.41 -11.24 -24.25
CA GLU A 179 -13.85 -11.00 -24.45
C GLU A 179 -14.67 -11.37 -23.20
N ASN A 180 -14.40 -12.52 -22.59
CA ASN A 180 -15.07 -12.94 -21.34
C ASN A 180 -14.83 -11.94 -20.21
N ILE A 181 -13.60 -11.45 -20.05
CA ILE A 181 -13.27 -10.41 -19.05
C ILE A 181 -14.08 -9.14 -19.31
N LYS A 182 -14.23 -8.73 -20.58
CA LYS A 182 -15.03 -7.56 -20.96
C LYS A 182 -16.50 -7.74 -20.58
N LEU A 183 -17.09 -8.89 -20.90
CA LEU A 183 -18.48 -9.22 -20.55
C LEU A 183 -18.68 -9.24 -19.03
N MET A 184 -17.77 -9.87 -18.30
CA MET A 184 -17.81 -9.94 -16.84
C MET A 184 -17.72 -8.55 -16.20
N LYS A 185 -16.86 -7.67 -16.72
CA LYS A 185 -16.77 -6.27 -16.28
C LYS A 185 -18.09 -5.52 -16.47
N GLN A 186 -18.80 -5.74 -17.58
CA GLN A 186 -20.11 -5.14 -17.82
C GLN A 186 -21.17 -5.66 -16.82
N MET A 187 -21.18 -6.96 -16.57
CA MET A 187 -22.09 -7.60 -15.62
C MET A 187 -21.85 -7.08 -14.19
N ILE A 188 -20.59 -6.99 -13.75
CA ILE A 188 -20.23 -6.43 -12.44
C ILE A 188 -20.74 -4.99 -12.29
N ASN A 189 -20.57 -4.16 -13.32
CA ASN A 189 -21.07 -2.78 -13.31
C ASN A 189 -22.60 -2.73 -13.22
N SER A 190 -23.31 -3.62 -13.92
CA SER A 190 -24.77 -3.71 -13.83
C SER A 190 -25.22 -4.14 -12.44
N HIS A 191 -24.60 -5.17 -11.87
CA HIS A 191 -24.91 -5.64 -10.53
C HIS A 191 -24.63 -4.56 -9.48
N SER A 192 -23.51 -3.84 -9.61
CA SER A 192 -23.18 -2.73 -8.72
C SER A 192 -24.28 -1.67 -8.71
N ARG A 193 -24.82 -1.30 -9.88
CA ARG A 193 -25.97 -0.38 -9.99
C ARG A 193 -27.24 -0.95 -9.36
N SER A 194 -27.54 -2.23 -9.58
CA SER A 194 -28.70 -2.89 -8.97
C SER A 194 -28.60 -2.93 -7.43
N ILE A 195 -27.42 -3.22 -6.90
CA ILE A 195 -27.15 -3.21 -5.45
C ILE A 195 -27.37 -1.81 -4.89
N GLN A 196 -26.83 -0.77 -5.53
CA GLN A 196 -27.05 0.63 -5.11
C GLN A 196 -28.53 1.01 -5.09
N LEU A 197 -29.31 0.58 -6.08
CA LEU A 197 -30.75 0.83 -6.11
C LEU A 197 -31.49 0.12 -4.96
N LEU A 198 -31.12 -1.13 -4.68
CA LEU A 198 -31.68 -1.90 -3.56
C LEU A 198 -31.30 -1.31 -2.20
N GLU A 199 -30.04 -0.88 -2.01
CA GLU A 199 -29.55 -0.21 -0.81
C GLU A 199 -30.33 1.09 -0.56
N ASN A 200 -30.51 1.92 -1.60
CA ASN A 200 -31.29 3.14 -1.51
C ASN A 200 -32.74 2.86 -1.11
N LEU A 201 -33.41 1.91 -1.79
CA LEU A 201 -34.79 1.54 -1.49
C LEU A 201 -34.92 1.01 -0.05
N THR A 202 -33.99 0.16 0.39
CA THR A 202 -33.97 -0.41 1.73
C THR A 202 -33.73 0.68 2.79
N GLY A 203 -32.84 1.63 2.52
CA GLY A 203 -32.59 2.79 3.37
C GLY A 203 -33.84 3.66 3.57
N HIS A 204 -34.70 3.76 2.55
CA HIS A 204 -35.98 4.47 2.67
C HIS A 204 -37.06 3.65 3.39
N VAL A 205 -37.13 2.34 3.18
CA VAL A 205 -38.19 1.48 3.74
C VAL A 205 -37.92 1.05 5.19
N MET A 206 -36.66 0.87 5.59
CA MET A 206 -36.30 0.39 6.94
C MET A 206 -36.78 1.28 8.09
N PRO A 207 -36.72 2.62 8.01
CA PRO A 207 -37.29 3.49 9.04
C PRO A 207 -38.80 3.32 9.25
N HIS A 208 -39.52 2.82 8.24
CA HIS A 208 -40.97 2.58 8.30
C HIS A 208 -41.32 1.18 8.84
N LEU A 209 -40.48 0.17 8.61
CA LEU A 209 -40.68 -1.21 9.11
C LEU A 209 -40.18 -1.41 10.55
N TYR A 210 -39.12 -0.69 10.92
CA TYR A 210 -38.57 -0.64 12.28
C TYR A 210 -38.48 0.82 12.72
N PRO A 211 -39.61 1.47 13.07
CA PRO A 211 -39.56 2.81 13.61
C PRO A 211 -38.73 2.78 14.89
N ALA A 212 -37.67 3.60 14.94
CA ALA A 212 -36.86 3.75 16.14
C ALA A 212 -37.79 4.04 17.31
N LYS A 213 -37.88 3.09 18.26
CA LYS A 213 -38.74 3.16 19.43
C LYS A 213 -38.30 4.40 20.23
N ARG A 214 -38.97 5.54 20.03
CA ARG A 214 -38.80 6.74 20.85
C ARG A 214 -39.06 6.31 22.28
N ARG A 215 -38.00 6.25 23.07
CA ARG A 215 -38.03 5.90 24.49
C ARG A 215 -38.58 7.11 25.26
N GLY A 216 -39.90 7.26 25.26
CA GLY A 216 -40.64 8.14 26.16
C GLY A 216 -41.72 7.30 26.83
N LEU A 217 -41.42 6.77 28.02
CA LEU A 217 -42.42 6.15 28.89
C LEU A 217 -43.30 7.26 29.51
N PRO A 218 -44.61 7.02 29.70
CA PRO A 218 -45.50 7.99 30.31
C PRO A 218 -45.22 8.03 31.82
N TYR A 219 -44.85 9.20 32.34
CA TYR A 219 -44.85 9.44 33.77
C TYR A 219 -46.15 10.16 34.17
N ASP A 220 -46.83 9.54 35.12
CA ASP A 220 -48.10 9.89 35.73
C ASP A 220 -48.16 11.34 36.22
N VAL A 221 -49.22 12.06 35.84
CA VAL A 221 -49.63 13.28 36.52
C VAL A 221 -50.62 12.88 37.62
N LEU A 222 -50.09 12.59 38.81
CA LEU A 222 -50.84 12.63 40.05
C LEU A 222 -51.08 14.09 40.44
N ALA A 223 -52.18 14.67 39.97
CA ALA A 223 -52.70 15.95 40.50
C ALA A 223 -53.62 15.65 41.70
N ASN A 224 -53.08 15.85 42.90
CA ASN A 224 -53.82 15.88 44.16
C ASN A 224 -54.29 17.32 44.45
N PRO A 225 -55.60 17.60 44.61
CA PRO A 225 -56.07 18.92 45.01
C PRO A 225 -56.34 18.97 46.52
N LYS A 226 -55.48 19.69 47.26
CA LYS A 226 -55.75 20.27 48.59
C LYS A 226 -54.98 21.62 48.59
N SER A 227 -55.49 22.78 48.99
CA SER A 227 -56.70 23.19 49.72
C SER A 227 -56.89 24.71 49.58
N GLU A 228 -58.07 25.19 50.02
CA GLU A 228 -58.44 26.54 50.54
C GLU A 228 -58.89 27.60 49.52
N VAL A 229 -60.07 28.23 49.63
CA VAL A 229 -60.92 28.60 50.79
C VAL A 229 -62.40 28.38 50.47
#